data_AF-A0A3N4S8M8-F1
#
_entry.id   AF-A0A3N4S8M8-F1
#
_cell.length_a   1.000
_cell.length_b   1.000
_cell.length_c   1.000
_cell.angle_alpha   90.00
_cell.angle_beta   90.00
_cell.angle_gamma   90.00
#
_symmetry.space_group_name_H-M   'P 1'
#
loop_
_entity.id
_entity.type
_entity.pdbx_description
1 polymer ?
#
loop_
_entity_poly.entity_id
_entity_poly.type
_entity_poly.pdbx_seq_one_letter_code
_entity_poly.pdbx_strand_id
1 'polypeptide(L)'
;MTNPQRAPRRSALAYQIAADAHWSTAGTTHQGGALALPERRATRANAGTPYNLSVYDLVLDHEHALEDFARRYGREVEIPVGRTALADYAATLAENDDAARIDYDQLRLVHDLRAALTIGDADDLLGKLECPACLCWSLVGTRSPQGAWVAACRVLRCAITPGEPHVFTLWQVARHNVKAGVAAAA
;
A
#
# COMPACT_ATOMS: atom_id res chain seq x y z
N MET A 1 -21.91 18.73 -24.55
CA MET A 1 -20.50 18.40 -24.86
C MET A 1 -19.85 17.91 -23.58
N THR A 2 -19.65 16.60 -23.49
CA THR A 2 -19.20 15.83 -22.32
C THR A 2 -17.68 15.79 -22.25
N ASN A 3 -17.09 16.19 -21.11
CA ASN A 3 -15.65 16.11 -20.85
C ASN A 3 -15.35 14.83 -20.03
N PRO A 4 -14.61 13.83 -20.55
CA PRO A 4 -14.39 12.56 -19.88
C PRO A 4 -12.97 12.48 -19.30
N GLN A 5 -12.70 13.08 -18.14
CA GLN A 5 -11.45 12.82 -17.39
C GLN A 5 -11.65 12.85 -15.87
N ARG A 6 -12.53 11.98 -15.37
CA ARG A 6 -12.60 11.65 -13.93
C ARG A 6 -12.41 10.14 -13.74
N ALA A 7 -11.16 9.69 -13.81
CA ALA A 7 -10.76 8.37 -13.31
C ALA A 7 -9.26 8.40 -12.93
N PRO A 8 -8.96 8.26 -11.62
CA PRO A 8 -8.18 7.07 -11.23
C PRO A 8 -8.60 6.48 -9.87
N ARG A 9 -9.87 6.59 -9.45
CA ARG A 9 -10.35 5.92 -8.20
C ARG A 9 -10.72 4.45 -8.42
N ARG A 10 -11.24 4.09 -9.60
CA ARG A 10 -11.63 2.71 -9.93
C ARG A 10 -10.45 1.82 -10.35
N SER A 11 -9.39 2.41 -10.89
CA SER A 11 -8.21 1.67 -11.35
C SER A 11 -7.37 1.11 -10.20
N ALA A 12 -7.28 1.81 -9.07
CA ALA A 12 -6.55 1.33 -7.88
C ALA A 12 -7.26 0.16 -7.18
N LEU A 13 -8.59 0.24 -7.03
CA LEU A 13 -9.39 -0.86 -6.47
C LEU A 13 -9.38 -2.08 -7.42
N ALA A 14 -9.43 -1.84 -8.74
CA ALA A 14 -9.27 -2.91 -9.73
C ALA A 14 -7.87 -3.54 -9.68
N TYR A 15 -6.82 -2.77 -9.34
CA TYR A 15 -5.46 -3.30 -9.14
C TYR A 15 -5.33 -4.10 -7.84
N GLN A 16 -5.97 -3.67 -6.75
CA GLN A 16 -6.02 -4.42 -5.49
C GLN A 16 -6.86 -5.69 -5.60
N ILE A 17 -8.00 -5.65 -6.30
CA ILE A 17 -8.80 -6.84 -6.60
C ILE A 17 -8.06 -7.75 -7.59
N ALA A 18 -7.36 -7.20 -8.58
CA ALA A 18 -6.53 -7.99 -9.49
C ALA A 18 -5.32 -8.59 -8.78
N ALA A 19 -4.73 -7.90 -7.78
CA ALA A 19 -3.69 -8.44 -6.93
C ALA A 19 -4.26 -9.56 -6.03
N ASP A 20 -5.35 -9.33 -5.31
CA ASP A 20 -6.01 -10.37 -4.48
C ASP A 20 -6.47 -11.57 -5.33
N ALA A 21 -6.99 -11.33 -6.54
CA ALA A 21 -7.34 -12.37 -7.50
C ALA A 21 -6.09 -13.08 -8.04
N HIS A 22 -5.01 -12.36 -8.36
CA HIS A 22 -3.76 -12.93 -8.81
C HIS A 22 -3.07 -13.74 -7.71
N TRP A 23 -3.15 -13.34 -6.44
CA TRP A 23 -2.59 -14.11 -5.32
C TRP A 23 -3.46 -15.32 -4.95
N SER A 24 -4.77 -15.24 -5.14
CA SER A 24 -5.68 -16.40 -4.99
C SER A 24 -5.64 -17.37 -6.18
N THR A 25 -5.35 -16.91 -7.41
CA THR A 25 -5.27 -17.75 -8.63
C THR A 25 -3.86 -18.11 -9.07
N ALA A 26 -2.81 -17.41 -8.67
CA ALA A 26 -1.41 -17.82 -8.88
C ALA A 26 -1.05 -19.06 -8.03
N GLY A 27 -1.90 -19.42 -7.06
CA GLY A 27 -1.91 -20.74 -6.41
C GLY A 27 -2.54 -21.86 -7.26
N THR A 28 -3.18 -21.53 -8.38
CA THR A 28 -3.74 -22.50 -9.33
C THR A 28 -3.16 -22.25 -10.71
N THR A 29 -1.98 -22.81 -10.97
CA THR A 29 -1.61 -23.09 -12.35
C THR A 29 -2.63 -24.08 -12.91
N HIS A 30 -3.49 -23.60 -13.81
CA HIS A 30 -4.16 -24.46 -14.76
C HIS A 30 -3.07 -25.20 -15.55
N GLN A 31 -2.79 -26.45 -15.18
CA GLN A 31 -2.40 -27.46 -16.15
C GLN A 31 -3.64 -28.26 -16.51
N GLY A 32 -3.77 -28.53 -17.80
CA GLY A 32 -5.01 -28.88 -18.49
C GLY A 32 -5.74 -30.10 -17.96
N GLY A 33 -7.07 -30.02 -18.12
CA GLY A 33 -7.96 -31.13 -18.46
C GLY A 33 -7.89 -32.40 -17.62
N ALA A 34 -8.89 -32.58 -16.75
CA ALA A 34 -9.69 -33.81 -16.71
C ALA A 34 -10.88 -33.63 -15.76
N LEU A 35 -12.06 -33.94 -16.27
CA LEU A 35 -13.30 -34.13 -15.53
C LEU A 35 -13.20 -35.31 -14.53
N ALA A 36 -14.12 -35.29 -13.57
CA ALA A 36 -14.54 -36.34 -12.62
C ALA A 36 -13.79 -36.44 -11.28
N LEU A 37 -14.45 -35.94 -10.23
CA LEU A 37 -14.40 -36.48 -8.87
C LEU A 37 -15.39 -37.66 -8.82
N PRO A 38 -15.01 -38.84 -8.33
CA PRO A 38 -15.16 -39.08 -6.89
C PRO A 38 -14.06 -39.96 -6.26
N GLU A 39 -14.05 -39.97 -4.92
CA GLU A 39 -13.20 -40.74 -4.00
C GLU A 39 -11.75 -40.22 -3.84
N ARG A 40 -11.52 -39.33 -2.86
CA ARG A 40 -10.16 -39.07 -2.37
C ARG A 40 -9.99 -39.47 -0.90
N ARG A 41 -9.27 -40.60 -0.78
CA ARG A 41 -8.56 -41.13 0.39
C ARG A 41 -7.49 -40.13 0.86
N ALA A 42 -7.24 -40.12 2.17
CA ALA A 42 -6.31 -39.28 2.96
C ALA A 42 -5.34 -38.41 2.14
N THR A 43 -5.57 -37.09 2.12
CA THR A 43 -4.64 -36.14 1.50
C THR A 43 -3.38 -36.02 2.33
N ARG A 44 -2.26 -36.56 1.82
CA ARG A 44 -0.91 -36.07 2.12
C ARG A 44 -0.97 -34.53 2.08
N ALA A 45 -0.51 -33.87 3.14
CA ALA A 45 -0.19 -32.46 3.06
C ALA A 45 0.82 -32.30 1.92
N ASN A 46 0.38 -31.73 0.80
CA ASN A 46 1.31 -31.32 -0.25
C ASN A 46 2.30 -30.36 0.41
N ALA A 47 3.58 -30.52 0.13
CA ALA A 47 4.62 -29.53 0.41
C ALA A 47 4.40 -28.29 -0.48
N GLY A 48 3.20 -27.69 -0.38
CA GLY A 48 2.70 -26.61 -1.20
C GLY A 48 3.10 -25.29 -0.57
N THR A 49 4.04 -24.63 -1.22
CA THR A 49 4.40 -23.21 -1.16
C THR A 49 4.41 -22.58 0.24
N PRO A 50 5.58 -22.24 0.80
CA PRO A 50 5.63 -21.55 2.09
C PRO A 50 4.81 -20.26 2.01
N TYR A 51 3.86 -20.09 2.93
CA TYR A 51 3.13 -18.84 3.07
C TYR A 51 4.13 -17.69 3.19
N ASN A 52 3.98 -16.65 2.36
CA ASN A 52 4.76 -15.43 2.51
C ASN A 52 4.22 -14.67 3.73
N LEU A 53 4.66 -15.07 4.93
CA LEU A 53 4.22 -14.52 6.20
C LEU A 53 4.38 -12.99 6.24
N SER A 54 5.37 -12.43 5.54
CA SER A 54 5.58 -10.99 5.44
C SER A 54 4.42 -10.27 4.73
N VAL A 55 3.69 -10.91 3.82
CA VAL A 55 2.48 -10.33 3.20
C VAL A 55 1.30 -10.37 4.16
N TYR A 56 1.17 -11.43 4.96
CA TYR A 56 0.15 -11.49 6.01
C TYR A 56 0.37 -10.41 7.07
N ASP A 57 1.62 -10.20 7.50
CA ASP A 57 1.96 -9.15 8.46
C ASP A 57 1.59 -7.76 7.92
N LEU A 58 1.84 -7.49 6.63
CA LEU A 58 1.42 -6.24 5.98
C LEU A 58 -0.09 -6.02 5.98
N VAL A 59 -0.88 -7.09 5.81
CA VAL A 59 -2.35 -7.01 5.84
C VAL A 59 -2.83 -6.70 7.25
N LEU A 60 -2.28 -7.36 8.28
CA LEU A 60 -2.62 -7.09 9.68
C LEU A 60 -2.23 -5.67 10.10
N ASP A 61 -1.04 -5.21 9.71
CA ASP A 61 -0.61 -3.83 9.94
C ASP A 61 -1.58 -2.82 9.28
N HIS A 62 -2.11 -3.15 8.10
CA HIS A 62 -3.07 -2.30 7.40
C HIS A 62 -4.43 -2.25 8.08
N GLU A 63 -4.93 -3.40 8.54
CA GLU A 63 -6.17 -3.47 9.32
C GLU A 63 -6.06 -2.63 10.59
N HIS A 64 -5.00 -2.79 11.38
CA HIS A 64 -4.79 -1.96 12.58
C HIS A 64 -4.68 -0.47 12.26
N ALA A 65 -3.98 -0.11 11.19
CA ALA A 65 -3.84 1.30 10.81
C ALA A 65 -5.18 1.92 10.36
N LEU A 66 -6.04 1.14 9.69
CA LEU A 66 -7.41 1.55 9.35
C LEU A 66 -8.31 1.65 10.59
N GLU A 67 -8.13 0.79 11.58
CA GLU A 67 -8.89 0.87 12.84
C GLU A 67 -8.52 2.14 13.61
N ASP A 68 -7.22 2.44 13.72
CA ASP A 68 -6.74 3.66 14.35
C ASP A 68 -7.24 4.90 13.60
N PHE A 69 -7.24 4.88 12.26
CA PHE A 69 -7.85 5.93 11.45
C PHE A 69 -9.35 6.09 11.76
N ALA A 70 -10.10 4.99 11.77
CA ALA A 70 -11.53 4.99 12.06
C ALA A 70 -11.83 5.49 13.49
N ARG A 71 -10.97 5.20 14.48
CA ARG A 71 -11.07 5.75 15.84
C ARG A 71 -10.81 7.25 15.90
N ARG A 72 -9.89 7.77 15.08
CA ARG A 72 -9.57 9.20 15.06
C ARG A 72 -10.68 10.06 14.45
N TYR A 73 -11.32 9.59 13.38
CA TYR A 73 -12.27 10.39 12.58
C TYR A 73 -13.72 9.91 12.67
N GLY A 74 -13.94 8.66 13.06
CA GLY A 74 -15.27 8.08 13.22
C GLY A 74 -15.79 8.17 14.65
N ARG A 75 -16.98 7.60 14.87
CA ARG A 75 -17.54 7.41 16.21
C ARG A 75 -17.20 5.99 16.67
N GLU A 76 -16.72 5.86 17.90
CA GLU A 76 -16.19 4.59 18.46
C GLU A 76 -17.22 3.43 18.42
N VAL A 77 -18.51 3.74 18.51
CA VAL A 77 -19.62 2.76 18.48
C VAL A 77 -19.95 2.27 17.07
N GLU A 78 -19.45 2.94 16.02
CA GLU A 78 -19.80 2.69 14.61
C GLU A 78 -18.65 2.04 13.82
N ILE A 79 -17.54 1.68 14.46
CA ILE A 79 -16.38 1.09 13.75
C ILE A 79 -16.72 -0.36 13.37
N PRO A 80 -16.80 -0.69 12.07
CA PRO A 80 -17.14 -2.04 11.62
C PRO A 80 -15.97 -2.99 11.83
N VAL A 81 -16.30 -4.26 12.05
CA VAL A 81 -15.31 -5.35 12.11
C VAL A 81 -15.08 -5.93 10.72
N GLY A 82 -13.82 -6.19 10.39
CA GLY A 82 -13.41 -6.86 9.16
C GLY A 82 -12.88 -5.88 8.11
N ARG A 83 -11.80 -6.31 7.44
CA ARG A 83 -10.97 -5.51 6.54
C ARG A 83 -11.74 -4.69 5.51
N THR A 84 -12.61 -5.34 4.74
CA THR A 84 -13.34 -4.69 3.64
C THR A 84 -14.29 -3.62 4.18
N ALA A 85 -15.06 -3.95 5.21
CA ALA A 85 -16.00 -3.01 5.82
C ALA A 85 -15.26 -1.81 6.46
N LEU A 86 -14.10 -2.06 7.06
CA LEU A 86 -13.27 -1.03 7.66
C LEU A 86 -12.64 -0.11 6.61
N ALA A 87 -12.18 -0.65 5.48
CA ALA A 87 -11.68 0.14 4.36
C ALA A 87 -12.76 1.02 3.73
N ASP A 88 -13.96 0.47 3.51
CA ASP A 88 -15.12 1.21 2.97
C ASP A 88 -15.57 2.32 3.92
N TYR A 89 -15.59 2.04 5.23
CA TYR A 89 -15.90 3.02 6.27
C TYR A 89 -14.86 4.14 6.32
N ALA A 90 -13.57 3.81 6.32
CA ALA A 90 -12.49 4.79 6.28
C ALA A 90 -12.55 5.69 5.04
N ALA A 91 -12.85 5.12 3.86
CA ALA A 91 -13.06 5.88 2.63
C ALA A 91 -14.26 6.84 2.76
N THR A 92 -15.36 6.38 3.39
CA THR A 92 -16.54 7.21 3.63
C THR A 92 -16.23 8.39 4.55
N LEU A 93 -15.46 8.18 5.62
CA LEU A 93 -15.00 9.27 6.50
C LEU A 93 -14.16 10.29 5.73
N ALA A 94 -13.23 9.81 4.90
CA ALA A 94 -12.37 10.63 4.04
C ALA A 94 -13.14 11.42 2.96
N GLU A 95 -14.34 11.01 2.57
CA GLU A 95 -15.17 11.77 1.63
C GLU A 95 -15.91 12.95 2.29
N ASN A 96 -16.12 12.88 3.61
CA ASN A 96 -16.94 13.83 4.35
C ASN A 96 -16.12 14.90 5.10
N ASP A 97 -14.83 14.68 5.31
CA ASP A 97 -13.92 15.60 6.01
C ASP A 97 -12.58 15.72 5.26
N ASP A 98 -12.17 16.95 4.94
CA ASP A 98 -10.91 17.23 4.27
C ASP A 98 -9.69 16.82 5.10
N ALA A 99 -9.76 16.94 6.43
CA ALA A 99 -8.69 16.51 7.32
C ALA A 99 -8.56 14.97 7.32
N ALA A 100 -9.69 14.26 7.41
CA ALA A 100 -9.75 12.81 7.24
C ALA A 100 -9.26 12.37 5.86
N ARG A 101 -9.60 13.12 4.79
CA ARG A 101 -9.13 12.83 3.43
C ARG A 101 -7.61 12.83 3.31
N ILE A 102 -6.97 13.90 3.81
CA ILE A 102 -5.52 14.05 3.74
C ILE A 102 -4.81 12.94 4.51
N ASP A 103 -5.31 12.59 5.70
CA ASP A 103 -4.71 11.53 6.51
C ASP A 103 -4.92 10.14 5.88
N TYR A 104 -6.11 9.89 5.31
CA TYR A 104 -6.41 8.64 4.59
C TYR A 104 -5.53 8.48 3.34
N ASP A 105 -5.33 9.55 2.56
CA ASP A 105 -4.45 9.52 1.40
C ASP A 105 -2.98 9.26 1.79
N GLN A 106 -2.52 9.82 2.91
CA GLN A 106 -1.19 9.53 3.45
C GLN A 106 -1.07 8.07 3.89
N LEU A 107 -2.06 7.57 4.65
CA LEU A 107 -2.13 6.18 5.11
C LEU A 107 -2.06 5.21 3.92
N ARG A 108 -2.90 5.43 2.90
CA ARG A 108 -2.91 4.62 1.68
C ARG A 108 -1.55 4.60 0.99
N LEU A 109 -0.94 5.77 0.78
CA LEU A 109 0.37 5.87 0.14
C LEU A 109 1.47 5.15 0.95
N VAL A 110 1.44 5.24 2.29
CA VAL A 110 2.39 4.49 3.14
C VAL A 110 2.22 2.98 2.96
N HIS A 111 1.00 2.47 2.92
CA HIS A 111 0.74 1.05 2.72
C HIS A 111 1.13 0.57 1.33
N ASP A 112 0.81 1.33 0.29
CA ASP A 112 1.22 1.03 -1.09
C ASP A 112 2.76 0.97 -1.18
N LEU A 113 3.47 1.92 -0.56
CA LEU A 113 4.93 1.91 -0.49
C LEU A 113 5.49 0.70 0.26
N ARG A 114 4.92 0.35 1.42
CA ARG A 114 5.34 -0.83 2.20
C ARG A 114 5.13 -2.12 1.42
N ALA A 115 4.00 -2.25 0.74
CA ALA A 115 3.68 -3.39 -0.11
C ALA A 115 4.67 -3.49 -1.26
N ALA A 116 4.85 -2.41 -2.03
CA ALA A 116 5.78 -2.35 -3.16
C ALA A 116 7.22 -2.69 -2.74
N LEU A 117 7.68 -2.14 -1.61
CA LEU A 117 9.02 -2.43 -1.07
C LEU A 117 9.16 -3.90 -0.65
N THR A 118 8.12 -4.50 -0.09
CA THR A 118 8.16 -5.90 0.35
C THR A 118 8.14 -6.88 -0.81
N ILE A 119 7.45 -6.57 -1.90
CA ILE A 119 7.40 -7.42 -3.10
C ILE A 119 8.51 -7.13 -4.12
N GLY A 120 9.30 -6.07 -3.90
CA GLY A 120 10.39 -5.68 -4.79
C GLY A 120 10.00 -4.81 -5.99
N ASP A 121 8.81 -4.19 -5.97
CA ASP A 121 8.27 -3.33 -7.03
C ASP A 121 8.33 -1.83 -6.66
N ALA A 122 9.25 -1.46 -5.78
CA ALA A 122 9.29 -0.11 -5.22
C ALA A 122 9.87 0.95 -6.16
N ASP A 123 10.66 0.56 -7.17
CA ASP A 123 11.37 1.50 -8.03
C ASP A 123 10.39 2.35 -8.85
N ASP A 124 9.29 1.76 -9.33
CA ASP A 124 8.26 2.49 -10.07
C ASP A 124 7.47 3.46 -9.18
N LEU A 125 7.12 3.04 -7.96
CA LEU A 125 6.33 3.86 -7.05
C LEU A 125 7.18 4.98 -6.41
N LEU A 126 8.36 4.67 -5.87
CA LEU A 126 9.25 5.66 -5.26
C LEU A 126 9.86 6.61 -6.29
N GLY A 127 10.16 6.13 -7.50
CA GLY A 127 10.71 6.96 -8.58
C GLY A 127 9.75 8.04 -9.08
N LYS A 128 8.45 7.95 -8.76
CA LYS A 128 7.44 8.97 -9.08
C LYS A 128 7.25 10.00 -7.96
N LEU A 129 7.82 9.77 -6.78
CA LEU A 129 7.63 10.61 -5.61
C LEU A 129 8.78 11.59 -5.45
N GLU A 130 8.44 12.80 -5.01
CA GLU A 130 9.41 13.83 -4.70
C GLU A 130 10.07 13.57 -3.34
N CYS A 131 11.37 13.78 -3.30
CA CYS A 131 12.17 13.76 -2.09
C CYS A 131 11.78 14.94 -1.18
N PRO A 132 11.37 14.69 0.08
CA PRO A 132 10.92 15.75 1.00
C PRO A 132 11.92 16.87 1.26
N ALA A 133 13.23 16.61 1.12
CA ALA A 133 14.26 17.62 1.36
C ALA A 133 14.69 18.39 0.10
N CYS A 134 15.02 17.70 -1.00
CA CYS A 134 15.64 18.33 -2.17
C CYS A 134 14.77 18.31 -3.45
N LEU A 135 13.52 17.86 -3.35
CA LEU A 135 12.52 17.85 -4.43
C LEU A 135 12.97 17.14 -5.73
N CYS A 136 13.87 16.16 -5.61
CA CYS A 136 14.23 15.29 -6.73
C CYS A 136 13.38 14.01 -6.73
N TRP A 137 13.47 13.22 -7.80
CA TRP A 137 12.78 11.94 -7.96
C TRP A 137 13.72 10.73 -7.81
N SER A 138 14.70 10.82 -6.91
CA SER A 138 15.74 9.79 -6.74
C SER A 138 15.65 9.09 -5.39
N LEU A 139 14.41 8.88 -4.93
CA LEU A 139 14.13 8.07 -3.75
C LEU A 139 14.29 6.59 -4.08
N VAL A 140 14.95 5.85 -3.20
CA VAL A 140 15.08 4.39 -3.30
C VAL A 140 14.69 3.73 -1.98
N GLY A 141 14.20 2.49 -2.06
CA GLY A 141 13.90 1.68 -0.89
C GLY A 141 15.17 1.27 -0.14
N THR A 142 15.17 1.41 1.18
CA THR A 142 16.19 0.81 2.04
C THR A 142 15.61 0.40 3.40
N ARG A 143 16.40 -0.29 4.22
CA ARG A 143 16.01 -0.70 5.57
C ARG A 143 16.68 0.19 6.60
N SER A 144 15.93 0.60 7.62
CA SER A 144 16.49 1.25 8.81
C SER A 144 17.32 0.25 9.62
N PRO A 145 18.16 0.71 10.57
CA PRO A 145 18.87 -0.18 11.49
C PRO A 145 17.96 -1.14 12.28
N GLN A 146 16.70 -0.75 12.49
CA GLN A 146 15.66 -1.55 13.14
C GLN A 146 14.91 -2.48 12.16
N GLY A 147 15.32 -2.55 10.90
CA GLY A 147 14.70 -3.39 9.88
C GLY A 147 13.42 -2.83 9.25
N ALA A 148 13.00 -1.61 9.59
CA ALA A 148 11.82 -0.99 8.99
C ALA A 148 12.11 -0.50 7.57
N TRP A 149 11.13 -0.58 6.66
CA TRP A 149 11.23 0.04 5.35
C TRP A 149 11.26 1.56 5.46
N VAL A 150 12.22 2.18 4.77
CA VAL A 150 12.42 3.63 4.67
C VAL A 150 12.81 4.00 3.24
N ALA A 151 12.69 5.28 2.89
CA ALA A 151 13.13 5.80 1.61
C ALA A 151 14.43 6.60 1.79
N ALA A 152 15.41 6.41 0.91
CA ALA A 152 16.65 7.17 0.93
C ALA A 152 16.80 7.97 -0.36
N CYS A 153 17.19 9.24 -0.24
CA CYS A 153 17.51 10.06 -1.41
C CYS A 153 18.96 9.83 -1.85
N ARG A 154 19.16 9.47 -3.14
CA ARG A 154 20.49 9.23 -3.71
C ARG A 154 21.20 10.47 -4.24
N VAL A 155 20.55 11.63 -4.28
CA VAL A 155 21.19 12.85 -4.76
C VAL A 155 22.16 13.38 -3.72
N LEU A 156 23.42 13.57 -4.11
CA LEU A 156 24.48 14.08 -3.22
C LEU A 156 24.12 15.42 -2.56
N ARG A 157 23.39 16.29 -3.24
CA ARG A 157 22.89 17.56 -2.68
C ARG A 157 21.95 17.40 -1.49
N CYS A 158 21.33 16.23 -1.37
CA CYS A 158 20.39 15.91 -0.31
C CYS A 158 21.09 15.32 0.92
N ALA A 159 22.31 14.81 0.75
CA ALA A 159 23.07 14.16 1.81
C ALA A 159 23.36 15.15 2.94
N ILE A 160 23.05 14.76 4.17
CA ILE A 160 23.37 15.56 5.37
C ILE A 160 24.88 15.54 5.62
N THR A 161 25.50 14.38 5.36
CA THR A 161 26.93 14.13 5.50
C THR A 161 27.45 13.58 4.17
N PRO A 162 28.64 14.00 3.69
CA PRO A 162 29.22 13.45 2.48
C PRO A 162 29.27 11.91 2.52
N GLY A 163 28.59 11.26 1.58
CA GLY A 163 28.54 9.80 1.46
C GLY A 163 27.37 9.12 2.17
N GLU A 164 26.60 9.83 3.02
CA GLU A 164 25.42 9.27 3.69
C GLU A 164 24.13 9.81 3.06
N PRO A 165 23.29 8.94 2.47
CA PRO A 165 22.02 9.39 1.89
C PRO A 165 21.09 9.87 3.01
N HIS A 166 20.31 10.91 2.72
CA HIS A 166 19.26 11.34 3.63
C HIS A 166 18.12 10.33 3.61
N VAL A 167 17.77 9.80 4.77
CA VAL A 167 16.74 8.78 4.96
C VAL A 167 15.46 9.40 5.50
N PHE A 168 14.33 8.97 4.96
CA PHE A 168 12.99 9.39 5.33
C PHE A 168 12.15 8.17 5.70
N THR A 169 11.35 8.30 6.74
CA THR A 169 10.24 7.37 6.97
C THR A 169 9.24 7.45 5.82
N LEU A 170 8.54 6.34 5.55
CA LEU A 170 7.50 6.34 4.51
C LEU A 170 6.39 7.37 4.80
N TRP A 171 6.09 7.62 6.07
CA TRP A 171 5.17 8.68 6.49
C TRP A 171 5.65 10.08 6.10
N GLN A 172 6.95 10.38 6.23
CA GLN A 172 7.49 11.67 5.78
C GLN A 172 7.36 11.84 4.26
N VAL A 173 7.63 10.78 3.49
CA VAL A 173 7.45 10.78 2.04
C VAL A 173 5.98 10.98 1.66
N ALA A 174 5.07 10.23 2.30
CA ALA A 174 3.65 10.32 2.02
C ALA A 174 3.08 11.71 2.37
N ARG A 175 3.41 12.24 3.54
CA ARG A 175 2.98 13.58 3.97
C ARG A 175 3.43 14.68 3.02
N HIS A 176 4.64 14.57 2.47
CA HIS A 176 5.15 15.54 1.49
C HIS A 176 4.36 15.46 0.17
N ASN A 177 4.24 14.26 -0.39
CA ASN A 177 3.67 14.06 -1.72
C ASN A 177 2.14 14.21 -1.77
N VAL A 178 1.42 13.87 -0.70
CA VAL A 178 -0.03 14.11 -0.60
C VAL A 178 -0.32 15.61 -0.50
N LYS A 179 0.45 16.36 0.31
CA LYS A 179 0.27 17.81 0.43
C LYS A 179 0.61 18.55 -0.86
N ALA A 180 1.67 18.15 -1.55
CA ALA A 180 2.04 18.70 -2.85
C ALA A 180 0.92 18.46 -3.89
N GLY A 181 0.34 17.25 -3.92
CA GLY A 181 -0.78 16.94 -4.81
C GLY A 181 -2.06 17.74 -4.53
N VAL A 182 -2.37 18.01 -3.25
CA VAL A 182 -3.51 18.86 -2.86
C VAL A 182 -3.26 20.32 -3.26
N ALA A 183 -2.05 20.84 -3.04
CA ALA A 183 -1.69 22.21 -3.41
C ALA A 183 -1.68 22.45 -4.93
N ALA A 184 -1.34 21.44 -5.72
CA ALA A 184 -1.37 21.52 -7.19
C ALA A 184 -2.79 21.43 -7.79
N ALA A 185 -3.78 20.97 -7.02
CA ALA A 185 -5.16 20.78 -7.46
C ALA A 185 -6.12 21.91 -7.02
N ALA A 186 -5.64 22.84 -6.20
CA ALA A 186 -6.36 24.03 -5.72
C ALA A 186 -6.06 25.25 -6.61
#